data_AF-A0A2V5WSG1-F1
#
_entry.id   AF-A0A2V5WSG1-F1
#
_cell.length_a   1.000
_cell.length_b   1.000
_cell.length_c   1.000
_cell.angle_alpha   90.00
_cell.angle_beta   90.00
_cell.angle_gamma   90.00
#
_symmetry.space_group_name_H-M   'P 1'
#
loop_
_entity.id
_entity.type
_entity.pdbx_description
1 polymer ?
#
loop_
_entity_poly.entity_id
_entity_poly.type
_entity_poly.pdbx_seq_one_letter_code
_entity_poly.pdbx_strand_id
1 'polypeptide(L)'
;MSKVWQCLEDIHGLVAVPVTWRSGLAGSFEVFHAAYLRTRTDRAKSIPCPNGCGCAHEVVEHRDGSLVGVCRCEPWNCEDIRLSAEDVVLLELNWQKLGRAIARAFGCDAKLGELGLPHTMQIASFSGIGLPVVLTIQNGRDGFQNVVGQLIARLRERFVLLAPTGRFYDAHAHGLLNCVKAGFFNLESLLTLLPSGLLQARTSSGELFSPFLPEVKEPVPEEVARQVLALIGELHSQKTVRKAPVSEVFRLYCKEGYAAERVAKECRCSKALVVLRLKQLRMKLGRDPAELRQLSSHFESIEDSLTDSRAKHIHRESAIDESRFEEED
;
A
#
# COMPACT_ATOMS: atom_id res chain seq x y z
N MET A 1 -16.56 19.57 -12.64
CA MET A 1 -15.82 18.35 -12.27
C MET A 1 -14.33 18.65 -12.32
N SER A 2 -13.55 18.08 -11.41
CA SER A 2 -12.11 18.38 -11.29
C SER A 2 -11.35 17.68 -12.42
N LYS A 3 -10.79 18.44 -13.36
CA LYS A 3 -9.94 17.89 -14.44
C LYS A 3 -8.60 17.31 -13.95
N VAL A 4 -8.28 17.48 -12.66
CA VAL A 4 -7.02 17.04 -12.07
C VAL A 4 -6.78 15.55 -12.27
N TRP A 5 -7.80 14.73 -11.98
CA TRP A 5 -7.67 13.28 -12.03
C TRP A 5 -7.55 12.78 -13.47
N GLN A 6 -8.36 13.32 -14.37
CA GLN A 6 -8.27 13.02 -15.79
C GLN A 6 -6.91 13.44 -16.38
N CYS A 7 -6.36 14.58 -15.96
CA CYS A 7 -5.04 15.06 -16.39
C CYS A 7 -3.93 14.04 -16.11
N LEU A 8 -3.97 13.34 -14.98
CA LEU A 8 -2.99 12.27 -14.68
C LEU A 8 -3.07 11.11 -15.67
N GLU A 9 -4.26 10.81 -16.18
CA GLU A 9 -4.44 9.74 -17.15
C GLU A 9 -4.19 10.20 -18.59
N ASP A 10 -4.16 11.50 -18.87
CA ASP A 10 -3.87 12.05 -20.20
C ASP A 10 -2.37 12.31 -20.42
N ILE A 11 -1.60 12.52 -19.35
CA ILE A 11 -0.14 12.73 -19.43
C ILE A 11 0.60 11.38 -19.45
N HIS A 12 1.13 11.02 -20.62
CA HIS A 12 1.94 9.82 -20.77
C HIS A 12 3.22 9.88 -19.92
N GLY A 13 3.51 8.78 -19.22
CA GLY A 13 4.69 8.66 -18.36
C GLY A 13 4.62 9.52 -17.10
N LEU A 14 3.58 10.34 -16.92
CA LEU A 14 3.43 11.28 -15.80
C LEU A 14 4.60 12.28 -15.71
N VAL A 15 5.19 12.59 -16.86
CA VAL A 15 6.26 13.57 -17.04
C VAL A 15 5.86 14.49 -18.20
N ALA A 16 5.84 15.79 -17.95
CA ALA A 16 5.56 16.77 -19.00
C ALA A 16 6.12 18.15 -18.64
N VAL A 17 6.17 19.03 -19.64
CA VAL A 17 6.51 20.44 -19.45
C VAL A 17 5.38 21.22 -18.77
N PRO A 18 5.66 22.38 -18.15
CA PRO A 18 4.66 23.14 -17.40
C PRO A 18 3.42 23.50 -18.20
N VAL A 19 3.54 23.80 -19.51
CA VAL A 19 2.38 24.14 -20.36
C VAL A 19 1.38 22.98 -20.47
N THR A 20 1.86 21.73 -20.56
CA THR A 20 0.98 20.55 -20.62
C THR A 20 0.25 20.35 -19.29
N TRP A 21 0.96 20.46 -18.18
CA TRP A 21 0.37 20.36 -16.84
C TRP A 21 -0.64 21.48 -16.58
N ARG A 22 -0.35 22.73 -16.96
CA ARG A 22 -1.27 23.87 -16.84
C ARG A 22 -2.53 23.67 -17.66
N SER A 23 -2.41 23.14 -18.88
CA SER A 23 -3.55 22.86 -19.74
C SER A 23 -4.50 21.82 -19.10
N GLY A 24 -3.95 20.72 -18.56
CA GLY A 24 -4.75 19.66 -17.95
C GLY A 24 -5.30 20.01 -16.55
N LEU A 25 -4.47 20.61 -15.69
CA LEU A 25 -4.84 20.96 -14.31
C LEU A 25 -5.64 22.27 -14.21
N ALA A 26 -5.63 23.08 -15.27
CA ALA A 26 -6.28 24.40 -15.33
C ALA A 26 -5.94 25.25 -14.08
N GLY A 27 -6.95 25.81 -13.41
CA GLY A 27 -6.78 26.66 -12.23
C GLY A 27 -6.17 25.96 -11.00
N SER A 28 -5.95 24.64 -11.04
CA SER A 28 -5.33 23.89 -9.95
C SER A 28 -3.83 23.65 -10.13
N PHE A 29 -3.22 24.15 -11.22
CA PHE A 29 -1.81 23.88 -11.53
C PHE A 29 -0.88 24.26 -10.38
N GLU A 30 -0.91 25.50 -9.89
CA GLU A 30 0.06 25.97 -8.89
C GLU A 30 0.01 25.16 -7.59
N VAL A 31 -1.22 24.89 -7.11
CA VAL A 31 -1.47 24.11 -5.90
C VAL A 31 -1.03 22.66 -6.08
N PHE A 32 -1.34 22.04 -7.22
CA PHE A 32 -0.96 20.66 -7.51
C PHE A 32 0.56 20.52 -7.75
N HIS A 33 1.17 21.48 -8.45
CA HIS A 33 2.60 21.54 -8.71
C HIS A 33 3.40 21.57 -7.40
N ALA A 34 3.06 22.48 -6.50
CA ALA A 34 3.71 22.59 -5.20
C ALA A 34 3.56 21.32 -4.35
N ALA A 35 2.39 20.67 -4.39
CA ALA A 35 2.08 19.52 -3.56
C ALA A 35 2.61 18.19 -4.12
N TYR A 36 2.51 17.95 -5.42
CA TYR A 36 2.58 16.61 -6.01
C TYR A 36 3.49 16.47 -7.22
N LEU A 37 4.07 17.54 -7.75
CA LEU A 37 5.06 17.45 -8.82
C LEU A 37 6.48 17.66 -8.28
N ARG A 38 7.47 17.19 -9.02
CA ARG A 38 8.88 17.48 -8.80
C ARG A 38 9.58 17.77 -10.12
N THR A 39 10.54 18.67 -10.09
CA THR A 39 11.36 19.03 -11.25
C THR A 39 12.43 17.96 -11.47
N ARG A 40 12.56 17.50 -12.72
CA ARG A 40 13.66 16.62 -13.14
C ARG A 40 14.90 17.44 -13.51
N THR A 41 16.03 16.77 -13.52
CA THR A 41 17.32 17.38 -13.89
C THR A 41 17.50 17.50 -15.40
N ASP A 42 16.88 16.63 -16.19
CA ASP A 42 16.83 16.71 -17.64
C ASP A 42 15.78 17.73 -18.13
N ARG A 43 16.04 18.29 -19.31
CA ARG A 43 15.18 19.27 -19.98
C ARG A 43 14.41 18.64 -21.12
N ALA A 44 13.27 19.22 -21.45
CA ALA A 44 12.48 18.84 -22.61
C ALA A 44 13.24 19.13 -23.90
N LYS A 45 13.21 18.16 -24.82
CA LYS A 45 13.73 18.33 -26.19
C LYS A 45 12.71 18.95 -27.14
N SER A 46 11.45 18.95 -26.74
CA SER A 46 10.35 19.52 -27.49
C SER A 46 9.24 19.96 -26.55
N ILE A 47 8.47 20.97 -26.96
CA ILE A 47 7.27 21.41 -26.26
C ILE A 47 6.06 21.30 -27.20
N PRO A 48 4.84 21.07 -26.68
CA PRO A 48 3.65 21.16 -27.51
C PRO A 48 3.45 22.61 -27.96
N CYS A 49 2.91 22.79 -29.16
CA CYS A 49 2.59 24.11 -29.64
C CYS A 49 1.50 24.78 -28.76
N PRO A 50 1.71 26.03 -28.33
CA PRO A 50 0.73 26.76 -27.52
C PRO A 50 -0.55 27.10 -28.30
N ASN A 51 -0.50 27.16 -29.63
CA ASN A 51 -1.63 27.53 -30.49
C ASN A 51 -2.52 26.34 -30.87
N GLY A 52 -2.24 25.13 -30.37
CA GLY A 52 -3.12 23.97 -30.57
C GLY A 52 -3.11 23.38 -31.99
N CYS A 53 -2.10 23.66 -32.82
CA CYS A 53 -1.90 23.01 -34.13
C CYS A 53 -1.77 21.46 -34.06
N GLY A 54 -1.56 20.89 -32.87
CA GLY A 54 -1.23 19.47 -32.67
C GLY A 54 0.25 19.12 -32.90
N CYS A 55 1.08 20.11 -33.19
CA CYS A 55 2.50 19.98 -33.47
C CYS A 55 3.39 20.15 -32.23
N ALA A 56 4.64 19.71 -32.34
CA ALA A 56 5.67 19.90 -31.32
C ALA A 56 6.76 20.83 -31.86
N HIS A 57 7.16 21.80 -31.03
CA HIS A 57 8.28 22.69 -31.29
C HIS A 57 9.55 22.09 -30.69
N GLU A 58 10.59 21.91 -31.50
CA GLU A 58 11.89 21.41 -31.05
C GLU A 58 12.61 22.48 -30.24
N VAL A 59 13.13 22.13 -29.07
CA VAL A 59 13.89 23.05 -28.21
C VAL A 59 15.32 23.16 -28.72
N VAL A 60 15.69 24.34 -29.22
CA VAL A 60 17.02 24.67 -29.72
C VAL A 60 17.67 25.72 -28.81
N GLU A 61 18.89 25.44 -28.37
CA GLU A 61 19.74 26.39 -27.64
C GLU A 61 20.73 27.04 -28.62
N HIS A 62 20.67 28.37 -28.72
CA HIS A 62 21.60 29.14 -29.53
C HIS A 62 22.91 29.42 -28.78
N ARG A 63 23.95 29.83 -29.51
CA ARG A 63 25.29 30.10 -28.95
C ARG A 63 25.29 31.22 -27.90
N ASP A 64 24.31 32.11 -27.94
CA ASP A 64 24.12 33.20 -26.97
C ASP A 64 23.38 32.75 -25.69
N GLY A 65 23.04 31.45 -25.59
CA GLY A 65 22.29 30.87 -24.48
C GLY A 65 20.78 31.06 -24.56
N SER A 66 20.26 31.67 -25.63
CA SER A 66 18.81 31.79 -25.83
C SER A 66 18.19 30.45 -26.23
N LEU A 67 17.00 30.18 -25.71
CA LEU A 67 16.20 29.00 -26.03
C LEU A 67 15.05 29.38 -26.95
N VAL A 68 14.88 28.61 -28.03
CA VAL A 68 13.81 28.79 -29.02
C VAL A 68 13.15 27.45 -29.31
N GLY A 69 11.83 27.43 -29.28
CA GLY A 69 11.02 26.33 -29.80
C GLY A 69 10.83 26.53 -31.29
N VAL A 70 11.42 25.66 -32.11
CA VAL A 70 11.36 25.72 -33.57
C VAL A 70 10.25 24.81 -34.09
N CYS A 71 9.33 25.35 -34.88
CA CYS A 71 8.26 24.55 -35.47
C CYS A 71 8.82 23.61 -36.55
N ARG A 72 8.41 22.34 -36.52
CA ARG A 72 8.79 21.32 -37.54
C ARG A 72 7.62 20.84 -38.40
N CYS A 73 6.54 21.62 -38.49
CA CYS A 73 5.36 21.28 -39.30
C CYS A 73 5.62 21.37 -40.80
N GLU A 74 4.91 20.49 -41.54
CA GLU A 74 4.73 20.60 -42.99
C GLU A 74 3.24 20.52 -43.35
N PRO A 75 2.64 21.53 -44.00
CA PRO A 75 3.23 22.85 -44.26
C PRO A 75 3.46 23.64 -42.96
N TRP A 76 4.47 24.51 -42.98
CA TRP A 76 4.82 25.38 -41.86
C TRP A 76 3.65 26.33 -41.56
N ASN A 77 2.98 26.12 -40.43
CA ASN A 77 1.81 26.90 -40.02
C ASN A 77 1.94 27.54 -38.61
N CYS A 78 3.09 27.46 -37.94
CA CYS A 78 3.28 28.02 -36.59
C CYS A 78 4.60 28.76 -36.45
N GLU A 79 4.59 29.94 -35.88
CA GLU A 79 5.82 30.70 -35.59
C GLU A 79 6.72 29.97 -34.57
N ASP A 80 8.01 30.32 -34.62
CA ASP A 80 8.97 29.93 -33.59
C ASP A 80 8.70 30.70 -32.29
N ILE A 81 9.00 30.06 -31.17
CA ILE A 81 8.58 30.55 -29.85
C ILE A 81 9.81 30.78 -29.00
N ARG A 82 9.94 31.97 -28.43
CA ARG A 82 11.00 32.24 -27.45
C ARG A 82 10.69 31.51 -26.15
N LEU A 83 11.65 30.76 -25.64
CA LEU A 83 11.49 29.94 -24.42
C LEU A 83 12.36 30.48 -23.29
N SER A 84 11.81 30.44 -22.09
CA SER A 84 12.58 30.57 -20.86
C SER A 84 13.13 29.22 -20.40
N ALA A 85 14.08 29.24 -19.47
CA ALA A 85 14.56 28.01 -18.83
C ALA A 85 13.43 27.26 -18.09
N GLU A 86 12.42 27.98 -17.60
CA GLU A 86 11.26 27.40 -16.91
C GLU A 86 10.31 26.66 -17.87
N ASP A 87 10.23 27.08 -19.13
CA ASP A 87 9.32 26.45 -20.10
C ASP A 87 9.76 25.04 -20.52
N VAL A 88 11.06 24.76 -20.38
CA VAL A 88 11.69 23.51 -20.83
C VAL A 88 12.01 22.56 -19.67
N VAL A 89 11.62 22.88 -18.43
CA VAL A 89 11.77 21.95 -17.32
C VAL A 89 10.81 20.77 -17.49
N LEU A 90 11.24 19.58 -17.12
CA LEU A 90 10.34 18.43 -17.03
C LEU A 90 9.82 18.33 -15.59
N LEU A 91 8.50 18.37 -15.45
CA LEU A 91 7.81 18.13 -14.19
C LEU A 91 7.28 16.70 -14.20
N GLU A 92 7.62 15.93 -13.16
CA GLU A 92 7.15 14.56 -12.99
C GLU A 92 6.30 14.39 -11.73
N LEU A 93 5.36 13.45 -11.79
CA LEU A 93 4.55 13.12 -10.64
C LEU A 93 5.41 12.54 -9.52
N ASN A 94 5.30 13.15 -8.34
CA ASN A 94 5.88 12.63 -7.12
C ASN A 94 4.95 11.58 -6.49
N TRP A 95 5.12 10.32 -6.92
CA TRP A 95 4.36 9.17 -6.43
C TRP A 95 4.34 9.06 -4.91
N GLN A 96 5.47 9.32 -4.24
CA GLN A 96 5.53 9.19 -2.79
C GLN A 96 4.72 10.27 -2.07
N LYS A 97 4.71 11.51 -2.57
CA LYS A 97 3.89 12.59 -2.00
C LYS A 97 2.40 12.34 -2.28
N LEU A 98 2.03 12.02 -3.51
CA LEU A 98 0.63 11.76 -3.87
C LEU A 98 0.08 10.54 -3.11
N GLY A 99 0.81 9.41 -3.11
CA GLY A 99 0.39 8.19 -2.43
C GLY A 99 0.17 8.40 -0.93
N ARG A 100 1.08 9.13 -0.25
CA ARG A 100 0.90 9.49 1.16
C ARG A 100 -0.27 10.42 1.40
N ALA A 101 -0.52 11.37 0.52
CA ALA A 101 -1.66 12.28 0.65
C ALA A 101 -3.00 11.53 0.48
N ILE A 102 -3.07 10.59 -0.46
CA ILE A 102 -4.23 9.72 -0.65
C ILE A 102 -4.44 8.82 0.58
N ALA A 103 -3.38 8.17 1.06
CA ALA A 103 -3.43 7.33 2.26
C ALA A 103 -3.97 8.12 3.46
N ARG A 104 -3.44 9.34 3.68
CA ARG A 104 -3.89 10.23 4.74
C ARG A 104 -5.34 10.66 4.57
N ALA A 105 -5.76 11.02 3.35
CA ALA A 105 -7.13 11.45 3.08
C ALA A 105 -8.14 10.34 3.42
N PHE A 106 -7.76 9.08 3.17
CA PHE A 106 -8.54 7.91 3.53
C PHE A 106 -8.26 7.38 4.95
N GLY A 107 -7.44 8.03 5.77
CA GLY A 107 -7.10 7.52 7.11
C GLY A 107 -6.48 6.12 7.11
N CYS A 108 -5.77 5.75 6.05
CA CYS A 108 -5.06 4.47 5.93
C CYS A 108 -3.59 4.61 6.38
N ASP A 109 -2.96 3.50 6.74
CA ASP A 109 -1.54 3.46 7.07
C ASP A 109 -0.71 3.55 5.79
N ALA A 110 0.08 4.62 5.65
CA ALA A 110 0.90 4.82 4.47
C ALA A 110 1.97 3.73 4.35
N LYS A 111 1.93 2.98 3.24
CA LYS A 111 2.85 1.88 2.95
C LYS A 111 3.18 1.93 1.47
N LEU A 112 4.32 2.52 1.15
CA LEU A 112 4.78 2.69 -0.23
C LEU A 112 5.56 1.46 -0.66
N GLY A 113 5.05 0.74 -1.67
CA GLY A 113 5.67 -0.46 -2.21
C GLY A 113 5.60 -0.50 -3.73
N GLU A 114 6.75 -0.68 -4.38
CA GLU A 114 6.79 -0.94 -5.82
C GLU A 114 6.30 -2.36 -6.10
N LEU A 115 5.37 -2.48 -7.05
CA LEU A 115 4.80 -3.76 -7.46
C LEU A 115 5.43 -4.31 -8.75
N GLY A 116 6.39 -3.59 -9.34
CA GLY A 116 7.03 -3.94 -10.61
C GLY A 116 6.05 -3.91 -11.80
N LEU A 117 5.07 -3.01 -11.74
CA LEU A 117 4.02 -2.82 -12.75
C LEU A 117 4.05 -1.36 -13.25
N PRO A 118 3.80 -1.11 -14.55
CA PRO A 118 3.80 0.24 -15.11
C PRO A 118 2.87 1.17 -14.33
N HIS A 119 3.38 2.32 -13.89
CA HIS A 119 2.61 3.37 -13.20
C HIS A 119 1.67 2.83 -12.11
N THR A 120 2.17 1.89 -11.31
CA THR A 120 1.36 1.21 -10.29
C THR A 120 2.19 1.02 -9.01
N MET A 121 1.61 1.38 -7.87
CA MET A 121 2.28 1.37 -6.57
C MET A 121 1.28 1.01 -5.47
N GLN A 122 1.69 0.18 -4.52
CA GLN A 122 0.97 0.11 -3.24
C GLN A 122 1.24 1.41 -2.49
N ILE A 123 0.19 2.13 -2.10
CA ILE A 123 0.31 3.42 -1.43
C ILE A 123 -0.04 3.35 0.06
N ALA A 124 -0.86 2.36 0.45
CA ALA A 124 -1.28 2.18 1.82
C ALA A 124 -1.62 0.72 2.15
N SER A 125 -1.82 0.48 3.44
CA SER A 125 -2.56 -0.65 3.98
C SER A 125 -3.76 -0.12 4.76
N PHE A 126 -4.90 -0.78 4.63
CA PHE A 126 -6.11 -0.44 5.34
C PHE A 126 -6.39 -1.49 6.43
N SER A 127 -6.73 -1.00 7.64
CA SER A 127 -7.01 -1.78 8.87
C SER A 127 -5.83 -2.59 9.43
N GLY A 128 -5.98 -3.09 10.67
CA GLY A 128 -4.96 -3.89 11.37
C GLY A 128 -4.60 -5.24 10.72
N ILE A 129 -5.41 -5.72 9.76
CA ILE A 129 -5.10 -6.93 8.97
C ILE A 129 -4.36 -6.61 7.66
N GLY A 130 -4.10 -5.33 7.36
CA GLY A 130 -3.13 -4.92 6.35
C GLY A 130 -3.61 -4.95 4.89
N LEU A 131 -4.91 -4.85 4.63
CA LEU A 131 -5.49 -4.89 3.27
C LEU A 131 -4.76 -3.92 2.31
N PRO A 132 -4.11 -4.41 1.24
CA PRO A 132 -3.36 -3.54 0.35
C PRO A 132 -4.24 -2.53 -0.37
N VAL A 133 -3.83 -1.26 -0.38
CA VAL A 133 -4.43 -0.19 -1.18
C VAL A 133 -3.42 0.20 -2.26
N VAL A 134 -3.77 -0.11 -3.51
CA VAL A 134 -2.92 0.04 -4.69
C VAL A 134 -3.46 1.16 -5.56
N LEU A 135 -2.58 2.06 -6.01
CA LEU A 135 -2.90 3.07 -7.00
C LEU A 135 -2.28 2.68 -8.33
N THR A 136 -3.08 2.74 -9.39
CA THR A 136 -2.61 2.64 -10.78
C THR A 136 -3.04 3.87 -11.58
N ILE A 137 -2.15 4.40 -12.41
CA ILE A 137 -2.43 5.53 -13.30
C ILE A 137 -2.07 5.12 -14.72
N GLN A 138 -3.06 4.77 -15.53
CA GLN A 138 -2.87 4.31 -16.90
C GLN A 138 -3.39 5.34 -17.89
N ASN A 139 -2.87 5.33 -19.11
CA ASN A 139 -3.30 6.24 -20.18
C ASN A 139 -4.28 5.60 -21.17
N GLY A 140 -4.68 4.35 -20.95
CA GLY A 140 -5.55 3.61 -21.86
C GLY A 140 -6.14 2.35 -21.24
N ARG A 141 -7.21 1.84 -21.87
CA ARG A 141 -7.93 0.65 -21.42
C ARG A 141 -7.04 -0.59 -21.40
N ASP A 142 -6.25 -0.82 -22.45
CA ASP A 142 -5.39 -2.00 -22.55
C ASP A 142 -4.33 -2.03 -21.44
N GLY A 143 -3.72 -0.88 -21.14
CA GLY A 143 -2.78 -0.73 -20.04
C GLY A 143 -3.43 -1.02 -18.67
N PHE A 144 -4.63 -0.49 -18.45
CA PHE A 144 -5.41 -0.74 -17.25
C PHE A 144 -5.76 -2.21 -17.06
N GLN A 145 -6.32 -2.86 -18.10
CA GLN A 145 -6.68 -4.27 -18.05
C GLN A 145 -5.45 -5.17 -17.80
N ASN A 146 -4.32 -4.87 -18.45
CA ASN A 146 -3.08 -5.59 -18.24
C ASN A 146 -2.59 -5.48 -16.78
N VAL A 147 -2.62 -4.27 -16.19
CA VAL A 147 -2.28 -4.07 -14.79
C VAL A 147 -3.23 -4.84 -13.87
N VAL A 148 -4.54 -4.82 -14.11
CA VAL A 148 -5.52 -5.56 -13.31
C VAL A 148 -5.22 -7.06 -13.31
N GLY A 149 -5.02 -7.65 -14.50
CA GLY A 149 -4.68 -9.07 -14.62
C GLY A 149 -3.38 -9.44 -13.90
N GLN A 150 -2.34 -8.61 -14.01
CA GLN A 150 -1.08 -8.85 -13.32
C GLN A 150 -1.17 -8.65 -11.81
N LEU A 151 -1.95 -7.68 -11.31
CA LEU A 151 -2.17 -7.48 -9.88
C LEU A 151 -2.82 -8.71 -9.25
N ILE A 152 -3.86 -9.24 -9.90
CA ILE A 152 -4.53 -10.47 -9.47
C ILE A 152 -3.54 -11.64 -9.38
N ALA A 153 -2.70 -11.82 -10.39
CA ALA A 153 -1.72 -12.91 -10.43
C ALA A 153 -0.60 -12.77 -9.37
N ARG A 154 -0.22 -11.54 -9.03
CA ARG A 154 0.89 -11.22 -8.11
C ARG A 154 0.46 -11.20 -6.66
N LEU A 155 -0.64 -10.51 -6.34
CA LEU A 155 -1.10 -10.35 -4.96
C LEU A 155 -1.79 -11.64 -4.46
N ARG A 156 -2.61 -12.27 -5.32
CA ARG A 156 -3.36 -13.51 -4.98
C ARG A 156 -4.20 -13.41 -3.71
N GLU A 157 -4.55 -12.20 -3.30
CA GLU A 157 -5.35 -11.88 -2.12
C GLU A 157 -6.30 -10.72 -2.44
N ARG A 158 -7.17 -10.38 -1.48
CA ARG A 158 -8.07 -9.23 -1.62
C ARG A 158 -7.25 -7.94 -1.54
N PHE A 159 -7.63 -6.94 -2.33
CA PHE A 159 -7.01 -5.62 -2.29
C PHE A 159 -8.00 -4.54 -2.75
N VAL A 160 -7.64 -3.28 -2.49
CA VAL A 160 -8.32 -2.11 -3.04
C VAL A 160 -7.48 -1.55 -4.18
N LEU A 161 -8.09 -1.41 -5.36
CA LEU A 161 -7.51 -0.74 -6.52
C LEU A 161 -8.10 0.67 -6.66
N LEU A 162 -7.22 1.66 -6.67
CA LEU A 162 -7.52 3.04 -6.94
C LEU A 162 -7.00 3.41 -8.34
N ALA A 163 -7.79 4.20 -9.07
CA ALA A 163 -7.37 4.87 -10.29
C ALA A 163 -7.86 6.33 -10.28
N PRO A 164 -7.24 7.26 -11.04
CA PRO A 164 -7.69 8.64 -11.04
C PRO A 164 -9.17 8.78 -11.43
N THR A 165 -9.61 8.14 -12.51
CA THR A 165 -11.01 8.13 -12.96
C THR A 165 -11.54 6.70 -13.15
N GLY A 166 -12.83 6.58 -13.43
CA GLY A 166 -13.46 5.31 -13.80
C GLY A 166 -13.39 4.97 -15.29
N ARG A 167 -12.78 5.81 -16.14
CA ARG A 167 -12.95 5.75 -17.60
C ARG A 167 -12.39 4.50 -18.27
N PHE A 168 -11.43 3.82 -17.62
CA PHE A 168 -10.83 2.58 -18.11
C PHE A 168 -11.35 1.32 -17.39
N TYR A 169 -12.23 1.50 -16.40
CA TYR A 169 -12.86 0.40 -15.68
C TYR A 169 -14.10 -0.06 -16.43
N ASP A 170 -14.04 -1.27 -16.98
CA ASP A 170 -15.14 -1.88 -17.72
C ASP A 170 -15.60 -3.21 -17.10
N ALA A 171 -16.60 -3.84 -17.71
CA ALA A 171 -17.17 -5.10 -17.25
C ALA A 171 -16.12 -6.23 -17.16
N HIS A 172 -15.08 -6.20 -18.01
CA HIS A 172 -14.01 -7.18 -17.98
C HIS A 172 -13.13 -6.99 -16.73
N ALA A 173 -12.66 -5.77 -16.48
CA ALA A 173 -11.91 -5.45 -15.27
C ALA A 173 -12.73 -5.72 -13.99
N HIS A 174 -14.04 -5.43 -14.02
CA HIS A 174 -14.95 -5.75 -12.93
C HIS A 174 -15.01 -7.25 -12.65
N GLY A 175 -15.23 -8.07 -13.69
CA GLY A 175 -15.24 -9.53 -13.55
C GLY A 175 -13.95 -10.08 -12.97
N LEU A 176 -12.81 -9.59 -13.45
CA LEU A 176 -11.48 -9.98 -12.96
C LEU A 176 -11.28 -9.67 -11.47
N LEU A 177 -11.58 -8.43 -11.04
CA LEU A 177 -11.42 -8.05 -9.62
C LEU A 177 -12.38 -8.83 -8.71
N ASN A 178 -13.59 -9.13 -9.17
CA ASN A 178 -14.54 -9.93 -8.41
C ASN A 178 -14.04 -11.36 -8.15
N CYS A 179 -13.27 -11.95 -9.07
CA CYS A 179 -12.68 -13.28 -8.87
C CYS A 179 -11.78 -13.38 -7.62
N VAL A 180 -11.20 -12.25 -7.19
CA VAL A 180 -10.35 -12.17 -5.99
C VAL A 180 -10.98 -11.33 -4.87
N LYS A 181 -12.27 -10.98 -4.99
CA LYS A 181 -12.97 -10.08 -4.05
C LYS A 181 -12.19 -8.77 -3.80
N ALA A 182 -11.64 -8.18 -4.87
CA ALA A 182 -10.96 -6.88 -4.82
C ALA A 182 -11.91 -5.74 -5.17
N GLY A 183 -11.73 -4.59 -4.52
CA GLY A 183 -12.55 -3.40 -4.75
C GLY A 183 -11.92 -2.44 -5.73
N PHE A 184 -12.71 -1.79 -6.58
CA PHE A 184 -12.26 -0.69 -7.44
C PHE A 184 -12.92 0.61 -7.03
N PHE A 185 -12.12 1.68 -6.94
CA PHE A 185 -12.62 3.02 -6.71
C PHE A 185 -11.83 4.06 -7.51
N ASN A 186 -12.54 5.07 -8.01
CA ASN A 186 -11.89 6.17 -8.71
C ASN A 186 -11.71 7.39 -7.78
N LEU A 187 -10.56 8.06 -7.87
CA LEU A 187 -10.22 9.20 -7.02
C LEU A 187 -11.11 10.42 -7.34
N GLU A 188 -11.56 10.58 -8.58
CA GLU A 188 -12.44 11.68 -8.99
C GLU A 188 -13.75 11.74 -8.18
N SER A 189 -14.34 10.59 -7.94
CA SER A 189 -15.59 10.48 -7.16
C SER A 189 -15.34 10.55 -5.66
N LEU A 190 -14.13 10.25 -5.19
CA LEU A 190 -13.83 10.07 -3.76
C LEU A 190 -13.05 11.21 -3.12
N LEU A 191 -12.24 11.94 -3.89
CA LEU A 191 -11.29 12.93 -3.36
C LEU A 191 -11.53 14.31 -3.97
N THR A 192 -11.35 15.33 -3.12
CA THR A 192 -11.31 16.73 -3.53
C THR A 192 -9.92 17.29 -3.25
N LEU A 193 -9.33 17.96 -4.24
CA LEU A 193 -8.14 18.77 -4.03
C LEU A 193 -8.56 20.11 -3.44
N LEU A 194 -8.10 20.40 -2.22
CA LEU A 194 -8.37 21.67 -1.55
C LEU A 194 -7.40 22.76 -2.04
N PRO A 195 -7.74 24.06 -1.90
CA PRO A 195 -6.83 25.16 -2.22
C PRO A 195 -5.50 25.13 -1.46
N SER A 196 -5.45 24.45 -0.31
CA SER A 196 -4.24 24.22 0.48
C SER A 196 -3.29 23.17 -0.13
N GLY A 197 -3.71 22.46 -1.18
CA GLY A 197 -2.98 21.34 -1.76
C GLY A 197 -3.26 20.00 -1.07
N LEU A 198 -3.99 19.99 0.05
CA LEU A 198 -4.40 18.75 0.71
C LEU A 198 -5.53 18.05 -0.05
N LEU A 199 -5.57 16.72 0.07
CA LEU A 199 -6.67 15.89 -0.42
C LEU A 199 -7.66 15.64 0.72
N GLN A 200 -8.95 15.81 0.43
CA GLN A 200 -10.04 15.50 1.34
C GLN A 200 -10.89 14.38 0.77
N ALA A 201 -11.08 13.32 1.54
CA ALA A 201 -12.01 12.26 1.19
C ALA A 201 -13.46 12.70 1.40
N ARG A 202 -14.32 12.35 0.45
CA ARG A 202 -15.77 12.60 0.48
C ARG A 202 -16.53 11.56 1.29
N THR A 203 -15.95 10.36 1.41
CA THR A 203 -16.52 9.20 2.09
C THR A 203 -15.43 8.53 2.92
N SER A 204 -15.81 7.97 4.07
CA SER A 204 -14.85 7.28 4.94
C SER A 204 -14.31 6.01 4.27
N SER A 205 -13.03 5.70 4.49
CA SER A 205 -12.43 4.44 4.04
C SER A 205 -13.05 3.23 4.74
N GLY A 206 -13.53 3.39 5.98
CA GLY A 206 -14.27 2.36 6.71
C GLY A 206 -15.48 1.86 5.93
N GLU A 207 -16.28 2.77 5.39
CA GLU A 207 -17.44 2.41 4.56
C GLU A 207 -17.03 1.77 3.23
N LEU A 208 -16.00 2.33 2.57
CA LEU A 208 -15.59 1.90 1.24
C LEU A 208 -14.83 0.56 1.23
N PHE A 209 -13.87 0.40 2.13
CA PHE A 209 -12.86 -0.66 2.05
C PHE A 209 -13.17 -1.86 2.96
N SER A 210 -13.96 -1.69 4.02
CA SER A 210 -14.31 -2.79 4.93
C SER A 210 -14.96 -4.00 4.24
N PRO A 211 -15.84 -3.86 3.23
CA PRO A 211 -16.39 -5.01 2.51
C PRO A 211 -15.34 -5.90 1.82
N PHE A 212 -14.14 -5.37 1.59
CA PHE A 212 -13.04 -6.06 0.90
C PHE A 212 -12.01 -6.63 1.88
N LEU A 213 -12.19 -6.43 3.18
CA LEU A 213 -11.40 -7.14 4.18
C LEU A 213 -11.62 -8.65 4.01
N PRO A 214 -10.57 -9.48 4.13
CA PRO A 214 -10.78 -10.91 4.24
C PRO A 214 -11.75 -11.18 5.39
N GLU A 215 -12.70 -12.08 5.14
CA GLU A 215 -13.53 -12.61 6.23
C GLU A 215 -12.57 -13.09 7.31
N VAL A 216 -12.74 -12.57 8.53
CA VAL A 216 -12.05 -13.07 9.70
C VAL A 216 -12.40 -14.55 9.75
N LYS A 217 -11.46 -15.42 9.34
CA LYS A 217 -11.54 -16.84 9.72
C LYS A 217 -11.73 -16.80 11.23
N GLU A 218 -12.82 -17.41 11.69
CA GLU A 218 -13.36 -17.32 13.06
C GLU A 218 -12.27 -17.01 14.08
N PRO A 219 -12.50 -16.05 15.00
CA PRO A 219 -11.54 -15.75 16.04
C PRO A 219 -11.11 -17.08 16.62
N VAL A 220 -9.80 -17.32 16.55
CA VAL A 220 -9.13 -18.45 17.19
C VAL A 220 -9.87 -18.69 18.51
N PRO A 221 -10.58 -19.83 18.69
CA PRO A 221 -11.46 -20.00 19.83
C PRO A 221 -10.68 -19.60 21.07
N GLU A 222 -11.28 -18.83 21.98
CA GLU A 222 -10.57 -18.23 23.12
C GLU A 222 -9.73 -19.27 23.90
N GLU A 223 -10.21 -20.52 23.88
CA GLU A 223 -9.54 -21.72 24.35
C GLU A 223 -8.18 -22.00 23.68
N VAL A 224 -8.07 -21.83 22.37
CA VAL A 224 -6.84 -21.93 21.59
C VAL A 224 -5.87 -20.80 21.92
N ALA A 225 -6.35 -19.56 22.06
CA ALA A 225 -5.52 -18.43 22.47
C ALA A 225 -4.98 -18.67 23.89
N ARG A 226 -5.83 -19.11 24.82
CA ARG A 226 -5.43 -19.52 26.18
C ARG A 226 -4.42 -20.66 26.19
N GLN A 227 -4.60 -21.69 25.35
CA GLN A 227 -3.67 -22.81 25.24
C GLN A 227 -2.30 -22.39 24.70
N VAL A 228 -2.25 -21.48 23.72
CA VAL A 228 -0.98 -20.97 23.21
C VAL A 228 -0.29 -20.05 24.24
N LEU A 229 -1.06 -19.23 24.96
CA LEU A 229 -0.56 -18.40 26.05
C LEU A 229 0.01 -19.21 27.21
N ALA A 230 -0.72 -20.24 27.67
CA ALA A 230 -0.26 -21.16 28.70
C ALA A 230 1.04 -21.87 28.27
N LEU A 231 1.12 -22.27 27.00
CA LEU A 231 2.31 -22.91 26.44
C LEU A 231 3.53 -21.96 26.39
N ILE A 232 3.35 -20.70 26.00
CA ILE A 232 4.43 -19.69 26.03
C ILE A 232 4.94 -19.53 27.48
N GLY A 233 4.03 -19.47 28.45
CA GLY A 233 4.37 -19.45 29.88
C GLY A 233 5.16 -20.69 30.34
N GLU A 234 4.73 -21.90 29.97
CA GLU A 234 5.42 -23.15 30.29
C GLU A 234 6.79 -23.27 29.60
N LEU A 235 6.91 -22.79 28.36
CA LEU A 235 8.16 -22.83 27.61
C LEU A 235 9.19 -21.84 28.15
N HIS A 236 8.76 -20.73 28.76
CA HIS A 236 9.63 -19.78 29.46
C HIS A 236 10.02 -20.23 30.88
N SER A 237 9.19 -21.02 31.55
CA SER A 237 9.49 -21.52 32.91
C SER A 237 10.51 -22.66 32.93
N GLN A 238 10.70 -23.37 31.81
CA GLN A 238 11.70 -24.42 31.69
C GLN A 238 13.11 -23.86 31.53
N LYS A 239 13.78 -23.56 32.65
CA LYS A 239 15.24 -23.36 32.71
C LYS A 239 15.97 -24.67 32.39
N THR A 240 16.24 -24.93 31.11
CA THR A 240 17.33 -25.84 30.72
C THR A 240 18.12 -25.27 29.55
N VAL A 241 19.44 -25.14 29.75
CA VAL A 241 20.39 -24.75 28.71
C VAL A 241 20.57 -25.93 27.76
N ARG A 242 19.68 -26.06 26.77
CA ARG A 242 19.79 -27.03 25.68
C ARG A 242 19.86 -26.30 24.36
N LYS A 243 20.73 -26.79 23.47
CA LYS A 243 20.85 -26.31 22.08
C LYS A 243 19.49 -26.41 21.37
N ALA A 244 19.08 -25.32 20.71
CA ALA A 244 17.73 -25.12 20.16
C ALA A 244 16.62 -25.37 21.20
N PRO A 245 16.42 -24.46 22.18
CA PRO A 245 15.30 -24.51 23.11
C PRO A 245 13.97 -24.56 22.34
N VAL A 246 12.99 -25.27 22.89
CA VAL A 246 11.66 -25.39 22.27
C VAL A 246 10.98 -24.02 22.16
N SER A 247 11.15 -23.15 23.15
CA SER A 247 10.73 -21.74 23.15
C SER A 247 11.33 -20.95 21.99
N GLU A 248 12.64 -21.07 21.79
CA GLU A 248 13.36 -20.33 20.75
C GLU A 248 13.03 -20.85 19.34
N VAL A 249 12.85 -22.17 19.19
CA VAL A 249 12.37 -22.76 17.93
C VAL A 249 10.94 -22.31 17.63
N PHE A 250 10.07 -22.23 18.65
CA PHE A 250 8.72 -21.69 18.51
C PHE A 250 8.74 -20.23 18.06
N ARG A 251 9.54 -19.38 18.72
CA ARG A 251 9.68 -17.97 18.34
C ARG A 251 10.14 -17.82 16.89
N LEU A 252 11.26 -18.43 16.52
CA LEU A 252 11.82 -18.29 15.17
C LEU A 252 10.94 -18.92 14.07
N TYR A 253 10.32 -20.07 14.34
CA TYR A 253 9.55 -20.79 13.32
C TYR A 253 8.10 -20.30 13.21
N CYS A 254 7.42 -20.10 14.35
CA CYS A 254 6.00 -19.79 14.41
C CYS A 254 5.72 -18.28 14.45
N LYS A 255 6.50 -17.50 15.20
CA LYS A 255 6.32 -16.03 15.32
C LYS A 255 7.02 -15.29 14.17
N GLU A 256 8.31 -15.56 13.96
CA GLU A 256 9.12 -14.86 12.93
C GLU A 256 8.98 -15.45 11.52
N GLY A 257 8.25 -16.57 11.39
CA GLY A 257 7.97 -17.21 10.10
C GLY A 257 9.16 -17.86 9.40
N TYR A 258 10.28 -18.12 10.08
CA TYR A 258 11.47 -18.68 9.44
C TYR A 258 11.31 -20.16 9.07
N ALA A 259 11.85 -20.55 7.92
CA ALA A 259 11.99 -21.95 7.53
C ALA A 259 12.95 -22.72 8.47
N ALA A 260 12.75 -24.04 8.61
CA ALA A 260 13.51 -24.88 9.54
C ALA A 260 15.03 -24.82 9.32
N GLU A 261 15.48 -24.63 8.07
CA GLU A 261 16.88 -24.41 7.69
C GLU A 261 17.45 -23.13 8.29
N ARG A 262 16.66 -22.05 8.27
CA ARG A 262 17.07 -20.76 8.83
C ARG A 262 17.07 -20.83 10.36
N VAL A 263 16.05 -21.43 10.97
CA VAL A 263 16.01 -21.69 12.42
C VAL A 263 17.23 -22.51 12.85
N ALA A 264 17.62 -23.51 12.07
CA ALA A 264 18.81 -24.32 12.36
C ALA A 264 20.10 -23.48 12.37
N LYS A 265 20.25 -22.55 11.42
CA LYS A 265 21.36 -21.60 11.36
C LYS A 265 21.38 -20.68 12.58
N GLU A 266 20.24 -20.07 12.93
CA GLU A 266 20.13 -19.16 14.08
C GLU A 266 20.43 -19.88 15.40
N CYS A 267 19.87 -21.08 15.59
CA CYS A 267 20.14 -21.92 16.75
C CYS A 267 21.50 -22.67 16.70
N ARG A 268 22.30 -22.44 15.65
CA ARG A 268 23.60 -23.09 15.37
C ARG A 268 23.56 -24.62 15.47
N CYS A 269 22.48 -25.24 15.02
CA CYS A 269 22.20 -26.67 15.15
C CYS A 269 21.86 -27.35 13.82
N SER A 270 21.63 -28.67 13.82
CA SER A 270 21.21 -29.38 12.62
C SER A 270 19.71 -29.18 12.36
N LYS A 271 19.31 -29.17 11.08
CA LYS A 271 17.89 -29.16 10.67
C LYS A 271 17.11 -30.31 11.32
N ALA A 272 17.73 -31.48 11.48
CA ALA A 272 17.12 -32.63 12.13
C ALA A 272 16.72 -32.33 13.60
N LEU A 273 17.54 -31.56 14.33
CA LEU A 273 17.21 -31.14 15.69
C LEU A 273 16.02 -30.18 15.71
N VAL A 274 15.95 -29.24 14.76
CA VAL A 274 14.79 -28.34 14.62
C VAL A 274 13.52 -29.11 14.32
N VAL A 275 13.56 -30.07 13.39
CA VAL A 275 12.41 -30.93 13.07
C VAL A 275 11.96 -31.75 14.30
N LEU A 276 12.90 -32.25 15.10
CA LEU A 276 12.58 -32.93 16.36
C LEU A 276 11.87 -31.98 17.36
N ARG A 277 12.33 -30.74 17.46
CA ARG A 277 11.71 -29.70 18.32
C ARG A 277 10.32 -29.31 17.83
N LEU A 278 10.11 -29.24 16.52
CA LEU A 278 8.78 -29.01 15.94
C LEU A 278 7.82 -30.18 16.19
N LYS A 279 8.32 -31.43 16.15
CA LYS A 279 7.52 -32.59 16.58
C LYS A 279 7.16 -32.52 18.07
N GLN A 280 8.09 -32.08 18.92
CA GLN A 280 7.81 -31.87 20.35
C GLN A 280 6.78 -30.77 20.57
N LEU A 281 6.86 -29.67 19.81
CA LEU A 281 5.85 -28.62 19.80
C LEU A 281 4.49 -29.19 19.38
N ARG A 282 4.41 -29.93 18.28
CA ARG A 282 3.19 -30.58 17.80
C ARG A 282 2.56 -31.49 18.86
N MET A 283 3.36 -32.34 19.51
CA MET A 283 2.89 -33.24 20.56
C MET A 283 2.33 -32.48 21.78
N LYS A 284 2.95 -31.36 22.17
CA LYS A 284 2.48 -30.52 23.27
C LYS A 284 1.26 -29.68 22.91
N LEU A 285 1.19 -29.23 21.66
CA LEU A 285 0.17 -28.32 21.16
C LEU A 285 -1.10 -29.04 20.67
N GLY A 286 -1.01 -30.32 20.33
CA GLY A 286 -2.10 -31.08 19.70
C GLY A 286 -2.37 -30.70 18.24
N ARG A 287 -1.55 -29.83 17.63
CA ARG A 287 -1.74 -29.26 16.28
C ARG A 287 -0.41 -28.91 15.63
N ASP A 288 -0.41 -28.74 14.31
CA ASP A 288 0.83 -28.58 13.56
C ASP A 288 1.42 -27.16 13.75
N PRO A 289 2.71 -27.02 14.11
CA PRO A 289 3.36 -25.72 14.23
C PRO A 289 3.30 -24.85 12.96
N ALA A 290 3.14 -25.46 11.77
CA ALA A 290 2.92 -24.71 10.54
C ALA A 290 1.57 -23.97 10.50
N GLU A 291 0.54 -24.48 11.18
CA GLU A 291 -0.77 -23.83 11.31
C GLU A 291 -0.67 -22.59 12.20
N LEU A 292 0.17 -22.65 13.25
CA LEU A 292 0.40 -21.52 14.17
C LEU A 292 1.10 -20.33 13.51
N ARG A 293 1.82 -20.55 12.40
CA ARG A 293 2.38 -19.44 11.60
C ARG A 293 1.31 -18.54 11.01
N GLN A 294 0.13 -19.08 10.73
CA GLN A 294 -0.98 -18.30 10.20
C GLN A 294 -1.63 -17.42 11.27
N LEU A 295 -1.28 -17.65 12.54
CA LEU A 295 -1.77 -16.91 13.70
C LEU A 295 -0.74 -15.88 14.21
N SER A 296 0.38 -15.70 13.50
CA SER A 296 1.52 -14.90 13.98
C SER A 296 1.19 -13.43 14.23
N SER A 297 0.32 -12.84 13.40
CA SER A 297 -0.18 -11.47 13.55
C SER A 297 -0.99 -11.24 14.83
N HIS A 298 -1.57 -12.30 15.40
CA HIS A 298 -2.34 -12.22 16.63
C HIS A 298 -1.47 -12.36 17.88
N PHE A 299 -0.23 -12.88 17.78
CA PHE A 299 0.65 -13.02 18.94
C PHE A 299 1.16 -11.68 19.48
N GLU A 300 1.38 -10.68 18.62
CA GLU A 300 1.83 -9.34 19.04
C GLU A 300 0.76 -8.64 19.90
N SER A 301 -0.50 -8.64 19.44
CA SER A 301 -1.64 -8.07 20.17
C SER A 301 -1.90 -8.74 21.53
N ILE A 302 -1.54 -10.02 21.67
CA ILE A 302 -1.73 -10.80 22.89
C ILE A 302 -0.55 -10.64 23.85
N GLU A 303 0.67 -10.47 23.34
CA GLU A 303 1.87 -10.20 24.14
C GLU A 303 1.83 -8.79 24.75
N ASP A 304 1.34 -7.81 23.98
CA ASP A 304 1.12 -6.43 24.46
C ASP A 304 0.16 -6.37 25.66
N SER A 305 -0.91 -7.19 25.65
CA SER A 305 -1.86 -7.26 26.78
C SER A 305 -1.28 -7.93 28.03
N LEU A 306 -0.18 -8.68 27.90
CA LEU A 306 0.51 -9.34 29.01
C LEU A 306 1.66 -8.50 29.58
N THR A 307 2.29 -7.68 28.75
CA THR A 307 3.32 -6.71 29.19
C THR A 307 2.72 -5.47 29.83
N ASP A 308 1.42 -5.18 29.60
CA ASP A 308 0.73 -4.11 30.30
C ASP A 308 0.51 -4.50 31.77
N SER A 309 1.42 -4.05 32.62
CA SER A 309 1.42 -4.25 34.07
C SER A 309 0.19 -3.66 34.77
N ARG A 310 -0.70 -2.95 34.05
CA ARG A 310 -2.01 -2.49 34.53
C ARG A 310 -3.12 -3.54 34.41
N ALA A 311 -3.06 -4.48 33.45
CA ALA A 311 -4.09 -5.51 33.28
C ALA A 311 -4.04 -6.62 34.35
N LYS A 312 -2.89 -6.78 35.04
CA LYS A 312 -2.76 -7.72 36.17
C LYS A 312 -3.54 -7.31 37.42
N HIS A 313 -3.90 -6.02 37.56
CA HIS A 313 -4.61 -5.56 38.75
C HIS A 313 -6.13 -5.72 38.63
N ILE A 314 -6.67 -5.65 37.41
CA ILE A 314 -8.12 -5.67 37.18
C ILE A 314 -8.70 -7.08 37.38
N HIS A 315 -8.00 -8.14 36.97
CA HIS A 315 -8.50 -9.51 37.15
C HIS A 315 -8.34 -10.09 38.56
N ARG A 316 -7.59 -9.43 39.46
CA ARG A 316 -7.45 -9.90 40.85
C ARG A 316 -8.51 -9.31 41.79
N GLU A 317 -9.11 -8.18 41.44
CA GLU A 317 -10.23 -7.60 42.21
C GLU A 317 -11.56 -8.30 41.88
N SER A 318 -11.81 -8.67 40.63
CA SER A 318 -13.06 -9.34 40.25
C SER A 318 -13.19 -10.77 40.79
N ALA A 319 -12.08 -11.45 41.08
CA ALA A 319 -12.09 -12.81 41.64
C ALA A 319 -12.25 -12.86 43.17
N ILE A 320 -12.24 -11.71 43.86
CA ILE A 320 -12.42 -11.63 45.32
C ILE A 320 -13.87 -11.21 45.68
N ASP A 321 -14.63 -10.65 44.73
CA ASP A 321 -16.01 -10.18 44.97
C ASP A 321 -17.09 -11.24 44.69
N GLU A 322 -16.79 -12.26 43.89
CA GLU A 322 -17.74 -13.36 43.60
C GLU A 322 -17.82 -14.43 44.70
N SER A 323 -16.98 -14.38 45.74
CA SER A 323 -17.01 -15.35 46.84
C SER A 323 -17.80 -14.88 48.08
N ARG A 324 -18.70 -13.89 47.95
CA ARG A 324 -19.40 -13.30 49.11
C ARG A 324 -20.92 -13.19 49.06
N PHE A 325 -21.60 -13.71 48.05
CA PHE A 325 -23.07 -13.65 48.01
C PHE A 325 -23.72 -14.91 47.42
N GLU A 326 -23.54 -16.05 48.09
CA GLU A 326 -24.48 -17.18 48.00
C GLU A 326 -24.60 -17.84 49.38
N GLU A 327 -25.37 -17.24 50.29
CA GLU A 327 -26.03 -17.90 51.42
C GLU A 327 -27.16 -16.98 51.94
N GLU A 328 -28.35 -17.55 52.17
CA GLU A 328 -29.61 -16.98 52.71
C GLU A 328 -30.59 -16.30 51.70
N ASP A 329 -31.44 -17.10 51.05
CA ASP A 329 -32.87 -17.34 51.41
C ASP A 329 -33.59 -18.23 50.36
#